data_AF-A0A229RIT4-F1
#
_entry.id   AF-A0A229RIT4-F1
#
_cell.length_a   1.000
_cell.length_b   1.000
_cell.length_c   1.000
_cell.angle_alpha   90.00
_cell.angle_beta   90.00
_cell.angle_gamma   90.00
#
_symmetry.space_group_name_H-M   'P 1'
#
loop_
_entity.id
_entity.type
_entity.pdbx_description
1 polymer ?
#
loop_
_entity_poly.entity_id
_entity_poly.type
_entity_poly.pdbx_seq_one_letter_code
_entity_poly.pdbx_strand_id
1 'polypeptide(L)'
;MIGMKFRNSLGISVLCAVAIAVGSAPAADAAAEAGYTWLDLITGRGYSGTTARSSGTEAEVPPRGPSLDCRDPWLSGSGYALSCSGTDFHVFVDCSNGDRYAYGRGQGEYRIIFTCPGGATALRGGAYGY
;
A
#
# COMPACT_ATOMS: atom_id res chain seq x y z
N MET A 1 -15.81 -76.68 -15.22
CA MET A 1 -15.22 -75.64 -14.34
C MET A 1 -14.43 -74.67 -15.20
N ILE A 2 -14.33 -73.40 -14.78
CA ILE A 2 -13.68 -72.26 -15.46
C ILE A 2 -14.61 -71.63 -16.51
N GLY A 3 -15.01 -70.36 -16.44
CA GLY A 3 -14.77 -69.29 -15.48
C GLY A 3 -15.47 -68.04 -16.03
N MET A 4 -16.38 -67.46 -15.23
CA MET A 4 -17.00 -66.16 -15.52
C MET A 4 -15.94 -65.05 -15.52
N LYS A 5 -16.05 -64.05 -16.41
CA LYS A 5 -15.71 -62.67 -16.06
C LYS A 5 -16.32 -61.64 -17.04
N PHE A 6 -17.38 -61.01 -16.51
CA PHE A 6 -17.77 -59.60 -16.59
C PHE A 6 -17.95 -58.89 -17.94
N ARG A 7 -19.23 -58.62 -18.21
CA ARG A 7 -19.80 -57.63 -19.11
C ARG A 7 -19.31 -56.23 -18.74
N ASN A 8 -19.01 -55.37 -19.72
CA ASN A 8 -19.10 -53.93 -19.55
C ASN A 8 -19.65 -53.28 -20.83
N SER A 9 -20.98 -53.18 -20.87
CA SER A 9 -21.74 -52.33 -21.76
C SER A 9 -22.09 -51.09 -20.94
N LEU A 10 -21.72 -49.90 -21.39
CA LEU A 10 -22.16 -48.56 -20.95
C LEU A 10 -21.48 -47.61 -21.95
N GLY A 11 -22.16 -46.88 -22.81
CA GLY A 11 -23.40 -46.16 -22.59
C GLY A 11 -23.06 -44.69 -22.78
N ILE A 12 -23.26 -44.20 -24.01
CA ILE A 12 -23.19 -42.79 -24.37
C ILE A 12 -24.19 -42.05 -23.49
N SER A 13 -23.76 -41.06 -22.72
CA SER A 13 -24.67 -40.09 -22.11
C SER A 13 -23.97 -38.79 -21.74
N VAL A 14 -24.44 -37.75 -22.43
CA VAL A 14 -24.71 -36.41 -21.93
C VAL A 14 -23.50 -35.52 -21.60
N LEU A 15 -23.26 -34.57 -22.52
CA LEU A 15 -22.70 -33.26 -22.20
C LEU A 15 -23.50 -32.64 -21.04
N CYS A 16 -22.95 -32.68 -19.83
CA CYS A 16 -23.26 -31.68 -18.82
C CYS A 16 -22.14 -30.64 -18.89
N ALA A 17 -22.38 -29.58 -19.65
CA ALA A 17 -21.63 -28.35 -19.55
C ALA A 17 -21.78 -27.86 -18.11
N VAL A 18 -20.73 -28.04 -17.30
CA VAL A 18 -20.58 -27.31 -16.05
C VAL A 18 -20.31 -25.87 -16.44
N ALA A 19 -21.39 -25.11 -16.57
CA ALA A 19 -21.35 -23.67 -16.43
C ALA A 19 -21.02 -23.39 -14.96
N ILE A 20 -19.72 -23.44 -14.64
CA ILE A 20 -19.21 -22.71 -13.49
C ILE A 20 -19.49 -21.26 -13.80
N ALA A 21 -20.64 -20.79 -13.32
CA ALA A 21 -20.82 -19.39 -13.00
C ALA A 21 -19.73 -19.07 -11.97
N VAL A 22 -18.55 -18.72 -12.48
CA VAL A 22 -17.62 -17.89 -11.74
C VAL A 22 -18.38 -16.58 -11.61
N GLY A 23 -19.22 -16.50 -10.58
CA GLY A 23 -19.61 -15.23 -10.03
C GLY A 23 -18.28 -14.54 -9.75
N SER A 24 -17.91 -13.64 -10.63
CA SER A 24 -16.93 -12.61 -10.37
C SER A 24 -17.48 -11.87 -9.16
N ALA A 25 -17.15 -12.37 -7.98
CA ALA A 25 -17.05 -11.51 -6.82
C ALA A 25 -16.28 -10.28 -7.31
N PRO A 26 -16.78 -9.06 -7.09
CA PRO A 26 -15.99 -7.89 -7.39
C PRO A 26 -14.63 -8.18 -6.77
N ALA A 27 -13.56 -8.10 -7.57
CA ALA A 27 -12.22 -8.12 -7.03
C ALA A 27 -12.27 -7.10 -5.90
N ALA A 28 -12.22 -7.58 -4.65
CA ALA A 28 -12.17 -6.69 -3.51
C ALA A 28 -11.01 -5.76 -3.83
N ASP A 29 -11.32 -4.49 -4.09
CA ASP A 29 -10.34 -3.50 -4.56
C ASP A 29 -9.10 -3.71 -3.70
N ALA A 30 -8.04 -4.27 -4.29
CA ALA A 30 -6.83 -4.53 -3.55
C ALA A 30 -6.44 -3.16 -3.02
N ALA A 31 -6.57 -2.98 -1.70
CA ALA A 31 -6.51 -1.66 -1.09
C ALA A 31 -5.20 -1.03 -1.53
N ALA A 32 -5.26 0.02 -2.34
CA ALA A 32 -4.05 0.57 -2.95
C ALA A 32 -3.08 0.96 -1.84
N GLU A 33 -1.85 0.46 -1.87
CA GLU A 33 -0.84 0.70 -0.83
C GLU A 33 0.27 1.62 -1.35
N ALA A 34 0.57 2.70 -0.65
CA ALA A 34 1.70 3.55 -1.02
C ALA A 34 3.02 2.91 -0.57
N GLY A 35 4.03 2.99 -1.43
CA GLY A 35 5.39 2.61 -1.07
C GLY A 35 6.06 3.71 -0.25
N TYR A 36 6.97 3.33 0.65
CA TYR A 36 7.83 4.27 1.34
C TYR A 36 9.27 3.77 1.44
N THR A 37 10.20 4.71 1.55
CA THR A 37 11.60 4.48 1.92
C THR A 37 12.00 5.51 2.95
N TRP A 38 12.75 5.08 3.96
CA TRP A 38 13.36 5.93 4.97
C TRP A 38 14.84 5.65 4.97
N LEU A 39 15.63 6.71 5.00
CA LEU A 39 17.08 6.66 5.10
C LEU A 39 17.49 7.43 6.35
N ASP A 40 18.03 6.73 7.32
CA ASP A 40 18.66 7.33 8.51
C ASP A 40 19.87 8.15 8.07
N LEU A 41 19.86 9.45 8.35
CA LEU A 41 20.92 10.38 7.93
C LEU A 41 22.13 10.35 8.87
N ILE A 42 22.00 9.76 10.06
CA ILE A 42 23.11 9.58 11.02
C ILE A 42 23.83 8.26 10.75
N THR A 43 23.09 7.16 10.59
CA THR A 43 23.66 5.82 10.44
C THR A 43 23.76 5.34 9.00
N GLY A 44 23.10 6.02 8.06
CA GLY A 44 23.02 5.62 6.65
C GLY A 44 22.14 4.40 6.39
N ARG A 45 21.41 3.90 7.39
CA ARG A 45 20.56 2.70 7.26
C ARG A 45 19.24 3.03 6.58
N GLY A 46 18.89 2.22 5.58
CA GLY A 46 17.62 2.32 4.86
C GLY A 46 16.60 1.28 5.30
N TYR A 47 15.31 1.64 5.32
CA TYR A 47 14.19 0.71 5.40
C TYR A 47 13.11 1.11 4.42
N SER A 48 12.32 0.14 3.97
CA SER A 48 11.27 0.36 2.97
C SER A 48 10.12 -0.61 3.21
N GLY A 49 8.94 -0.24 2.73
CA GLY A 49 7.73 -1.03 2.88
C GLY A 49 6.56 -0.37 2.20
N THR A 50 5.37 -0.83 2.53
CA THR A 50 4.10 -0.27 2.08
C THR A 50 3.28 0.20 3.27
N THR A 51 2.44 1.21 3.05
CA THR A 51 1.44 1.63 4.01
C THR A 51 0.06 1.66 3.38
N ALA A 52 -0.92 1.19 4.14
CA ALA A 52 -2.31 1.23 3.76
C ALA A 52 -2.85 2.67 3.75
N ARG A 53 -3.97 2.87 3.06
CA ARG A 53 -4.66 4.15 3.07
C ARG A 53 -4.99 4.58 4.50
N SER A 54 -4.72 5.83 4.79
CA SER A 54 -5.35 6.58 5.88
C SER A 54 -6.60 7.23 5.29
N SER A 55 -7.72 7.16 6.01
CA SER A 55 -9.03 7.63 5.55
C SER A 55 -8.97 9.03 4.92
N GLY A 56 -9.18 9.16 3.61
CA GLY A 56 -9.38 10.44 2.89
C GLY A 56 -8.26 11.50 3.00
N THR A 57 -8.04 12.26 1.94
CA THR A 57 -7.11 13.42 1.99
C THR A 57 -7.62 14.57 2.87
N GLU A 58 -8.91 14.56 3.22
CA GLU A 58 -9.59 15.52 4.10
C GLU A 58 -9.44 15.22 5.59
N ALA A 59 -8.88 14.06 5.98
CA ALA A 59 -8.68 13.77 7.41
C ALA A 59 -7.86 14.86 8.09
N GLU A 60 -8.26 15.22 9.31
CA GLU A 60 -7.51 16.15 10.18
C GLU A 60 -6.09 15.61 10.38
N VAL A 61 -5.08 16.38 9.97
CA VAL A 61 -3.68 16.07 10.28
C VAL A 61 -3.36 16.71 11.62
N PRO A 62 -2.88 15.95 12.62
CA PRO A 62 -2.42 16.55 13.87
C PRO A 62 -1.37 17.64 13.60
N PRO A 63 -1.30 18.69 14.44
CA PRO A 63 -0.30 19.72 14.26
C PRO A 63 1.12 19.16 14.42
N ARG A 64 2.08 19.83 13.79
CA ARG A 64 3.51 19.61 14.01
C ARG A 64 3.89 20.14 15.39
N GLY A 65 4.44 19.28 16.23
CA GLY A 65 5.01 19.63 17.53
C GLY A 65 6.28 20.46 17.39
N PRO A 66 6.66 21.23 18.42
CA PRO A 66 7.75 22.20 18.36
C PRO A 66 9.15 21.57 18.19
N SER A 67 9.30 20.28 18.54
CA SER A 67 10.54 19.52 18.41
C SER A 67 10.72 18.84 17.05
N LEU A 68 9.68 18.82 16.21
CA LEU A 68 9.72 18.21 14.89
C LEU A 68 10.18 19.24 13.85
N ASP A 69 11.40 19.07 13.34
CA ASP A 69 11.94 19.87 12.25
C ASP A 69 11.88 19.07 10.95
N CYS A 70 11.11 19.55 9.96
CA CYS A 70 11.08 18.96 8.63
C CYS A 70 11.28 20.00 7.55
N ARG A 71 12.18 19.67 6.62
CA ARG A 71 12.76 20.54 5.60
C ARG A 71 12.88 19.82 4.26
N ASP A 72 13.26 20.59 3.24
CA ASP A 72 13.49 20.14 1.87
C ASP A 72 12.34 19.30 1.25
N PRO A 73 11.08 19.78 1.32
CA PRO A 73 9.98 19.07 0.67
C PRO A 73 10.19 19.06 -0.85
N TRP A 74 10.00 17.89 -1.45
CA TRP A 74 10.09 17.69 -2.89
C TRP A 74 8.91 16.86 -3.39
N LEU A 75 8.34 17.27 -4.52
CA LEU A 75 7.21 16.61 -5.18
C LEU A 75 7.55 16.42 -6.66
N SER A 76 7.39 15.20 -7.17
CA SER A 76 7.51 14.92 -8.61
C SER A 76 6.81 13.61 -8.98
N GLY A 77 5.89 13.68 -9.94
CA GLY A 77 5.15 12.51 -10.39
C GLY A 77 4.41 11.84 -9.23
N SER A 78 4.68 10.54 -9.00
CA SER A 78 4.14 9.79 -7.87
C SER A 78 4.92 9.99 -6.56
N GLY A 79 6.05 10.68 -6.59
CA GLY A 79 6.99 10.81 -5.48
C GLY A 79 6.76 12.06 -4.63
N TYR A 80 6.77 11.88 -3.32
CA TYR A 80 6.95 12.94 -2.32
C TYR A 80 8.17 12.61 -1.46
N ALA A 81 9.00 13.60 -1.15
CA ALA A 81 10.12 13.42 -0.25
C ALA A 81 10.26 14.60 0.71
N LEU A 82 10.78 14.33 1.90
CA LEU A 82 11.14 15.34 2.91
C LEU A 82 12.23 14.80 3.83
N SER A 83 12.98 15.70 4.44
CA SER A 83 13.90 15.37 5.53
C SER A 83 13.26 15.77 6.85
N CYS A 84 13.26 14.92 7.86
CA CYS A 84 12.70 15.19 9.18
C CYS A 84 13.65 14.78 10.30
N SER A 85 13.69 15.57 11.37
CA SER A 85 14.34 15.25 12.64
C SER A 85 13.34 15.44 13.77
N GLY A 86 13.17 14.41 14.60
CA GLY A 86 12.20 14.41 15.69
C GLY A 86 12.35 13.20 16.61
N THR A 87 11.61 13.20 17.70
CA THR A 87 11.67 12.13 18.71
C THR A 87 10.59 11.06 18.52
N ASP A 88 9.48 11.40 17.88
CA ASP A 88 8.39 10.50 17.48
C ASP A 88 7.50 11.23 16.48
N PHE A 89 7.69 10.94 15.20
CA PHE A 89 6.93 11.59 14.14
C PHE A 89 6.36 10.61 13.13
N HIS A 90 5.30 11.09 12.49
CA HIS A 90 4.61 10.45 11.39
C HIS A 90 4.71 11.34 10.16
N VAL A 91 4.67 10.70 9.00
CA VAL A 91 4.77 11.34 7.69
C VAL A 91 3.63 10.86 6.82
N PHE A 92 3.10 11.75 5.99
CA PHE A 92 2.00 11.44 5.09
C PHE A 92 2.22 12.02 3.70
N VAL A 93 1.55 11.41 2.73
CA VAL A 93 1.39 11.90 1.36
C VAL A 93 -0.09 11.83 0.98
N ASP A 94 -0.55 12.85 0.28
CA ASP A 94 -1.86 12.90 -0.36
C ASP A 94 -1.69 12.67 -1.85
N CYS A 95 -2.44 11.70 -2.38
CA CYS A 95 -2.30 11.24 -3.75
C CYS A 95 -3.53 11.64 -4.60
N SER A 96 -3.34 11.71 -5.92
CA SER A 96 -4.41 12.11 -6.86
C SER A 96 -5.57 11.12 -6.99
N ASN A 97 -5.46 9.95 -6.36
CA ASN A 97 -6.58 9.01 -6.20
C ASN A 97 -7.57 9.43 -5.09
N GLY A 98 -7.31 10.54 -4.39
CA GLY A 98 -8.17 11.06 -3.32
C GLY A 98 -7.86 10.50 -1.94
N ASP A 99 -6.86 9.62 -1.83
CA ASP A 99 -6.45 8.98 -0.58
C ASP A 99 -5.21 9.64 0.05
N ARG A 100 -5.16 9.62 1.38
CA ARG A 100 -3.95 9.90 2.17
C ARG A 100 -3.27 8.58 2.52
N TYR A 101 -1.95 8.58 2.52
CA TYR A 101 -1.13 7.50 3.04
C TYR A 101 -0.22 8.04 4.11
N ALA A 102 -0.23 7.42 5.29
CA ALA A 102 0.61 7.84 6.40
C ALA A 102 1.38 6.63 6.94
N TYR A 103 2.61 6.85 7.38
CA TYR A 103 3.41 5.86 8.08
C TYR A 103 4.18 6.54 9.19
N GLY A 104 4.37 5.84 10.32
CA GLY A 104 5.26 6.29 11.37
C GLY A 104 5.58 5.18 12.37
N ARG A 105 6.83 5.13 12.80
CA ARG A 105 7.31 5.93 13.94
C ARG A 105 8.79 6.23 13.73
N GLY A 106 9.07 7.41 13.17
CA GLY A 106 10.43 7.90 13.03
C GLY A 106 10.93 8.44 14.37
N GLN A 107 12.08 7.98 14.84
CA GLN A 107 12.83 8.60 15.93
C GLN A 107 14.26 8.85 15.44
N GLY A 108 14.65 10.11 15.30
CA GLY A 108 15.96 10.51 14.76
C GLY A 108 15.84 11.37 13.50
N GLU A 109 16.92 11.43 12.73
CA GLU A 109 17.02 12.24 11.52
C GLU A 109 16.96 11.35 10.27
N TYR A 110 15.96 11.60 9.42
CA TYR A 110 15.65 10.77 8.26
C TYR A 110 15.42 11.59 6.99
N ARG A 111 15.83 11.03 5.85
CA ARG A 111 15.27 11.36 4.54
C ARG A 111 14.18 10.33 4.22
N ILE A 112 12.96 10.80 4.02
CA ILE A 112 11.80 9.96 3.72
C ILE A 112 11.34 10.22 2.29
N ILE A 113 10.96 9.15 1.60
CA ILE A 113 10.35 9.16 0.28
C ILE A 113 9.07 8.34 0.35
N PHE A 114 7.97 8.89 -0.16
CA PHE A 114 6.72 8.20 -0.42
C PHE A 114 6.48 8.10 -1.93
N THR A 115 5.85 7.00 -2.33
CA THR A 115 5.42 6.75 -3.70
C THR A 115 3.94 6.40 -3.71
N CYS A 116 3.13 7.27 -4.32
CA CYS A 116 1.70 7.03 -4.52
C CYS A 116 1.45 5.78 -5.38
N PRO A 117 0.43 4.97 -5.06
CA PRO A 117 0.12 3.74 -5.78
C PRO A 117 -0.60 3.97 -7.11
N GLY A 118 -0.66 2.92 -7.94
CA GLY A 118 -1.60 2.85 -9.07
C GLY A 118 -1.41 3.93 -10.14
N GLY A 119 -0.22 4.52 -10.25
CA GLY A 119 0.06 5.63 -11.17
C GLY A 119 -0.47 6.99 -10.69
N ALA A 120 -1.00 7.08 -9.47
CA ALA A 120 -1.40 8.34 -8.87
C ALA A 120 -0.20 9.27 -8.65
N THR A 121 -0.43 10.57 -8.77
CA THR A 121 0.59 11.59 -8.51
C THR A 121 0.53 12.05 -7.06
N ALA A 122 1.68 12.35 -6.47
CA ALA A 122 1.75 13.01 -5.18
C ALA A 122 1.32 14.46 -5.34
N LEU A 123 0.32 14.89 -4.55
CA LEU A 123 -0.23 16.24 -4.59
C LEU A 123 0.39 17.13 -3.52
N ARG A 124 0.52 16.58 -2.31
CA ARG A 124 1.17 17.21 -1.16
C ARG A 124 1.59 16.15 -0.16
N GLY A 125 2.33 16.56 0.85
CA GLY A 125 2.63 15.72 1.99
C GLY A 125 3.11 16.56 3.17
N GLY A 126 3.46 15.88 4.25
CA GLY A 126 3.97 16.55 5.43
C GLY A 126 4.29 15.57 6.55
N ALA A 127 4.50 16.13 7.73
CA ALA A 127 4.78 15.40 8.94
C ALA A 127 4.10 16.04 10.14
N TYR A 128 3.76 15.20 11.12
CA TYR A 128 3.15 15.58 12.39
C TYR A 128 3.73 14.71 13.52
N GLY A 129 3.57 15.14 14.78
CA GLY A 129 4.25 14.52 15.93
C GLY A 129 5.32 15.43 16.52
N TYR A 130 6.31 14.86 17.21
CA TYR A 130 7.31 15.55 18.04
C TYR A 130 8.74 15.00 17.85
#